data_AF-A0A380P7H6-F1
#
_entry.id   AF-A0A380P7H6-F1
#
_cell.length_a   1.000
_cell.length_b   1.000
_cell.length_c   1.000
_cell.angle_alpha   90.00
_cell.angle_beta   90.00
_cell.angle_gamma   90.00
#
_symmetry.space_group_name_H-M   'P 1'
#
loop_
_entity.id
_entity.type
_entity.pdbx_description
1 polymer ?
#
loop_
_entity_poly.entity_id
_entity_poly.type
_entity_poly.pdbx_seq_one_letter_code
_entity_poly.pdbx_strand_id
1 'polypeptide(L)' 'MAAEAVKAGDADAFFSAGNTGAVLATAIFIVGRIKGVDRPALMSVMPALKDHILFSL' A
#
# COMPACT_ATOMS: atom_id res chain seq x y z
N MET A 1 -4.91 -15.43 5.27
CA MET A 1 -4.80 -14.00 5.68
C MET A 1 -5.26 -13.10 4.53
N ALA A 2 -5.73 -11.87 4.79
CA ALA A 2 -6.24 -10.98 3.73
C ALA A 2 -5.21 -10.74 2.59
N ALA A 3 -3.93 -10.58 2.93
CA ALA A 3 -2.87 -10.44 1.93
C ALA A 3 -2.58 -11.72 1.12
N GLU A 4 -2.88 -12.91 1.65
CA GLU A 4 -2.74 -14.16 0.90
C GLU A 4 -3.82 -14.31 -0.15
N ALA A 5 -5.05 -13.86 0.14
CA ALA A 5 -6.13 -13.80 -0.84
C ALA A 5 -5.74 -12.87 -2.01
N VAL A 6 -5.11 -11.72 -1.71
CA VAL A 6 -4.57 -10.83 -2.74
C VAL A 6 -3.46 -11.49 -3.54
N LYS A 7 -2.54 -12.22 -2.88
CA LYS A 7 -1.48 -12.97 -3.57
C LYS A 7 -2.03 -14.09 -4.46
N ALA A 8 -3.09 -14.76 -4.04
CA ALA A 8 -3.75 -15.85 -4.77
C ALA A 8 -4.60 -15.35 -5.94
N GLY A 9 -4.89 -14.04 -6.00
CA GLY A 9 -5.78 -13.44 -6.99
C GLY A 9 -7.26 -13.55 -6.63
N ASP A 10 -7.60 -13.98 -5.41
CA ASP A 10 -8.97 -14.06 -4.91
C ASP A 10 -9.52 -12.68 -4.48
N ALA A 11 -8.65 -11.67 -4.38
CA ALA A 11 -9.00 -10.28 -4.04
C ALA A 11 -8.03 -9.28 -4.69
N ASP A 12 -8.50 -8.06 -4.97
CA ASP A 12 -7.68 -7.00 -5.57
C ASP A 12 -6.83 -6.21 -4.55
N ALA A 13 -7.31 -6.09 -3.32
CA ALA A 13 -6.68 -5.29 -2.28
C ALA A 13 -7.08 -5.72 -0.85
N PHE A 14 -6.35 -5.22 0.15
CA PHE A 14 -6.72 -5.36 1.56
C PHE A 14 -6.44 -4.06 2.32
N PHE A 15 -7.10 -3.89 3.47
CA PHE A 15 -6.91 -2.78 4.39
C PHE A 15 -6.81 -3.31 5.82
N SER A 16 -6.17 -2.54 6.72
CA SER A 16 -6.13 -2.85 8.14
C SER A 16 -6.69 -1.69 8.97
N ALA A 17 -7.11 -2.00 10.20
CA ALA A 17 -7.51 -0.99 11.19
C ALA A 17 -6.30 -0.37 11.93
N GLY A 18 -5.06 -0.60 11.48
CA GLY A 18 -3.85 -0.06 12.12
C GLY A 18 -2.58 -0.91 11.95
N ASN A 19 -1.50 -0.43 12.57
CA ASN A 19 -0.12 -0.93 12.49
C ASN A 19 0.48 -0.86 11.07
N THR A 20 0.85 0.35 10.65
CA THR A 20 1.48 0.64 9.35
C THR A 20 2.67 -0.27 9.04
N GLY A 21 3.51 -0.58 10.04
CA GLY A 21 4.68 -1.43 9.87
C GLY A 21 4.31 -2.87 9.50
N ALA A 22 3.33 -3.46 10.18
CA ALA A 22 2.84 -4.80 9.87
C ALA A 22 2.19 -4.86 8.49
N VAL A 23 1.39 -3.86 8.12
CA VAL A 23 0.78 -3.76 6.78
C VAL A 23 1.84 -3.67 5.71
N LEU A 24 2.83 -2.79 5.88
CA LEU A 24 3.93 -2.61 4.94
C LEU A 24 4.74 -3.90 4.78
N ALA A 25 5.10 -4.56 5.88
CA ALA A 25 5.83 -5.84 5.84
C ALA A 25 5.02 -6.91 5.10
N THR A 26 3.73 -7.01 5.40
CA THR A 26 2.83 -7.98 4.76
C THR A 26 2.72 -7.71 3.26
N ALA A 27 2.57 -6.45 2.84
CA ALA A 27 2.53 -6.07 1.44
C ALA A 27 3.83 -6.43 0.70
N ILE A 28 5.00 -6.18 1.31
CA ILE A 28 6.30 -6.49 0.70
C ILE A 28 6.55 -7.99 0.59
N PHE A 29 6.34 -8.75 1.68
CA PHE A 29 6.78 -10.15 1.75
C PHE A 29 5.72 -11.14 1.25
N ILE A 30 4.43 -10.81 1.36
CA ILE A 30 3.35 -11.70 0.93
C ILE A 30 2.90 -11.32 -0.49
N VAL A 31 2.37 -10.10 -0.67
CA VAL A 31 1.83 -9.64 -1.97
C VAL A 31 2.95 -9.48 -3.00
N GLY A 32 4.07 -8.88 -2.60
CA GLY A 32 5.24 -8.66 -3.45
C GLY A 32 5.32 -7.24 -3.98
N ARG A 33 6.45 -6.93 -4.62
CA ARG A 33 6.74 -5.59 -5.17
C ARG A 33 6.49 -5.55 -6.68
N ILE A 34 6.20 -4.36 -7.17
CA ILE A 34 6.17 -4.06 -8.61
C ILE A 34 7.57 -4.33 -9.18
N LYS A 35 7.65 -4.96 -10.35
CA LYS A 35 8.93 -5.29 -11.01
C LYS A 35 9.73 -4.01 -11.26
N GLY A 36 10.97 -3.99 -10.78
CA GLY A 36 11.87 -2.83 -10.91
C GLY A 36 11.71 -1.77 -9.81
N VAL A 37 10.83 -1.98 -8.82
CA VAL A 37 10.69 -1.11 -7.65
C VAL A 37 11.36 -1.76 -6.45
N ASP A 38 12.52 -1.24 -6.05
CA ASP A 38 13.32 -1.81 -4.96
C ASP A 38 12.78 -1.46 -3.57
N ARG A 39 12.31 -0.23 -3.37
CA ARG A 39 11.82 0.26 -2.08
C ARG A 39 10.39 0.80 -2.22
N PRO A 40 9.41 0.29 -1.44
CA PRO A 40 8.07 0.84 -1.47
C PRO A 40 8.04 2.25 -0.86
N ALA A 41 7.21 3.11 -1.43
CA ALA A 41 6.93 4.44 -0.92
C ALA A 41 5.60 4.43 -0.14
N LEU A 42 5.56 5.15 0.97
CA LEU A 42 4.32 5.44 1.69
C LEU A 42 3.94 6.88 1.38
N MET A 43 3.08 7.06 0.39
CA MET A 43 2.60 8.39 0.01
C MET A 43 1.37 8.75 0.85
N SER A 44 1.36 9.96 1.39
CA SER A 44 0.17 10.53 1.99
C SER A 44 -0.46 11.56 1.05
N VAL A 45 -1.78 11.63 1.06
CA VAL A 45 -2.54 12.63 0.30
C VAL A 45 -2.73 13.84 1.21
N MET A 46 -2.17 14.98 0.81
CA MET A 46 -2.34 16.25 1.51
C MET A 46 -3.44 17.07 0.81
N PRO A 47 -4.53 17.39 1.51
CA PRO A 47 -5.59 18.23 0.95
C PRO A 47 -5.04 19.62 0.61
N ALA A 48 -5.36 20.14 -0.58
CA ALA A 48 -5.10 21.53 -0.94
C ALA A 48 -6.39 22.35 -0.90
N LEU A 49 -6.27 23.67 -0.68
CA LEU A 49 -7.42 24.58 -0.61
C LEU A 49 -8.04 24.91 -1.99
N LYS A 50 -7.48 24.40 -3.09
CA LYS A 50 -7.92 24.64 -4.47
C LYS A 50 -8.10 23.29 -5.19
N ASP A 51 -8.48 23.33 -6.47
CA ASP A 51 -8.78 22.16 -7.31
C ASP A 51 -7.56 21.28 -7.69
N HIS A 52 -6.57 21.15 -6.80
CA HIS A 52 -5.42 20.28 -6.98
C HIS A 52 -5.18 19.44 -5.72
N ILE A 53 -4.54 18.29 -5.89
CA ILE A 53 -4.15 17.41 -4.79
C ILE A 53 -2.64 17.52 -4.62
N LEU A 54 -2.19 17.69 -3.38
CA LEU A 54 -0.77 17.63 -3.03
C LEU A 54 -0.45 16.23 -2.52
N PHE A 55 0.71 15.71 -2.92
CA PHE A 55 1.21 14.41 -2.47
C PHE A 55 2.51 14.63 -1.68
N SER A 56 2.62 14.01 -0.50
CA SER A 56 3.89 13.97 0.23
C SER A 56 4.63 12.67 -0.10
N LEU A 57 5.93 12.78 -0.38
CA LEU A 57 6.84 11.64 -0.55
C LEU A 57 7.53 11.27 0.76
#